data_AF-A0A101QEQ6-F1
#
_entry.id   AF-A0A101QEQ6-F1
#
_cell.length_a   1.000
_cell.length_b   1.000
_cell.length_c   1.000
_cell.angle_alpha   90.00
_cell.angle_beta   90.00
_cell.angle_gamma   90.00
#
_symmetry.space_group_name_H-M   'P 1'
#
loop_
_entity.id
_entity.type
_entity.pdbx_description
1 polymer ?
#
loop_
_entity_poly.entity_id
_entity_poly.type
_entity_poly.pdbx_seq_one_letter_code
_entity_poly.pdbx_strand_id
1 'polypeptide(L)' 'MPAGVLNGRGRLGDGSIDLRAWCGRVAAAGCTGPVEVEIFNEDLWARDGREVLKETAELFLEHAGG' A
#
# COMPACT_ATOMS: atom_id res chain seq x y z
N MET A 1 16.70 -15.99 -4.99
CA MET A 1 15.47 -15.47 -5.64
C MET A 1 15.93 -14.61 -6.82
N PRO A 2 15.33 -14.69 -8.01
CA PRO A 2 15.73 -13.85 -9.14
C PRO A 2 15.59 -12.36 -8.76
N ALA A 3 16.43 -11.51 -9.32
CA ALA A 3 16.29 -10.06 -9.21
C ALA A 3 14.87 -9.68 -9.71
N GLY A 4 14.03 -9.12 -8.82
CA GLY A 4 12.64 -8.77 -9.12
C GLY A 4 11.60 -9.16 -8.07
N VAL A 5 11.89 -10.10 -7.15
CA VAL A 5 10.91 -10.49 -6.10
C VAL A 5 10.70 -9.39 -5.06
N LEU A 6 11.75 -8.61 -4.77
CA LEU A 6 11.68 -7.54 -3.79
C LEU A 6 10.87 -6.33 -4.29
N ASN A 7 11.07 -5.96 -5.57
CA ASN A 7 10.55 -4.73 -6.17
C ASN A 7 9.25 -4.94 -6.98
N GLY A 8 8.60 -6.09 -6.83
CA GLY A 8 7.40 -6.45 -7.59
C GLY A 8 6.08 -6.01 -6.96
N ARG A 9 6.09 -5.13 -5.95
CA ARG A 9 4.85 -4.72 -5.25
C ARG A 9 4.07 -3.73 -6.11
N GLY A 10 2.77 -3.97 -6.26
CA GLY A 10 1.84 -3.05 -6.90
C GLY A 10 1.39 -1.92 -5.97
N ARG A 11 0.68 -0.94 -6.51
CA ARG A 11 0.02 0.10 -5.72
C ARG A 11 -1.16 -0.49 -4.95
N LEU A 12 -1.62 0.26 -3.95
CA LEU A 12 -2.83 -0.10 -3.18
C LEU A 12 -4.02 -0.21 -4.16
N GLY A 13 -4.69 -1.36 -4.17
CA GLY A 13 -5.83 -1.62 -5.07
C GLY A 13 -5.51 -2.39 -6.36
N ASP A 14 -4.26 -2.36 -6.84
CA ASP A 14 -3.87 -3.03 -8.10
C ASP A 14 -3.61 -4.55 -7.95
N GLY A 15 -3.65 -5.05 -6.71
CA GLY A 15 -3.31 -6.43 -6.37
C GLY A 15 -4.53 -7.29 -6.03
N SER A 16 -4.27 -8.50 -5.55
CA SER A 16 -5.31 -9.47 -5.14
C SER A 16 -5.65 -9.42 -3.64
N ILE A 17 -5.12 -8.44 -2.89
CA ILE A 17 -5.32 -8.32 -1.44
C ILE A 17 -6.47 -7.37 -1.16
N ASP A 18 -7.49 -7.84 -0.44
CA ASP A 18 -8.55 -6.99 0.11
C ASP A 18 -8.04 -6.25 1.35
N LEU A 19 -7.45 -5.08 1.12
CA LEU A 19 -6.83 -4.27 2.17
C LEU A 19 -7.85 -3.84 3.24
N ARG A 20 -9.06 -3.45 2.84
CA ARG A 20 -10.12 -3.01 3.77
C ARG A 20 -10.51 -4.12 4.73
N ALA A 21 -10.70 -5.35 4.22
CA ALA A 21 -11.02 -6.49 5.08
C ALA A 21 -9.90 -6.80 6.08
N TRP A 22 -8.64 -6.72 5.65
CA TRP A 22 -7.49 -6.96 6.54
C TRP A 22 -7.31 -5.86 7.58
N CYS A 23 -7.40 -4.58 7.18
CA CYS A 23 -7.35 -3.45 8.11
C CYS A 23 -8.45 -3.54 9.16
N GLY A 24 -9.68 -3.93 8.78
CA GLY A 24 -10.77 -4.15 9.72
C GLY A 24 -10.48 -5.27 10.73
N ARG A 25 -9.85 -6.37 10.30
CA ARG A 25 -9.44 -7.47 11.20
C ARG A 25 -8.34 -7.03 12.18
N VAL A 26 -7.35 -6.29 11.70
CA VAL A 26 -6.25 -5.77 12.53
C VAL A 26 -6.78 -4.78 13.57
N ALA A 27 -7.67 -3.87 13.17
CA ALA A 27 -8.34 -2.97 14.10
C ALA A 27 -9.18 -3.72 15.15
N ALA A 28 -9.94 -4.75 14.73
CA ALA A 28 -10.74 -5.58 15.64
C ALA A 28 -9.88 -6.39 16.64
N ALA A 29 -8.62 -6.67 16.29
CA ALA A 29 -7.66 -7.30 17.19
C ALA A 29 -7.06 -6.32 18.24
N GLY A 30 -7.45 -5.04 18.20
CA GLY A 30 -7.01 -4.00 19.14
C GLY A 30 -5.78 -3.22 18.67
N CYS A 31 -5.34 -3.37 17.42
CA CYS A 31 -4.27 -2.56 16.86
C CYS A 31 -4.81 -1.19 16.44
N THR A 32 -4.46 -0.14 17.19
CA THR A 32 -4.91 1.25 16.96
C THR A 32 -3.80 2.18 16.46
N GLY A 33 -2.63 1.62 16.13
CA GLY A 33 -1.50 2.37 15.59
C GLY A 33 -1.71 2.79 14.13
N PRO A 34 -0.80 3.61 13.58
CA PRO A 34 -0.83 3.97 12.16
C PRO A 34 -0.64 2.74 11.27
N VAL A 35 -1.18 2.81 10.05
CA VAL A 35 -0.90 1.85 8.98
C VAL A 35 0.21 2.41 8.11
N GLU A 36 1.30 1.66 7.98
CA GLU A 36 2.41 2.02 7.11
C GLU A 36 2.20 1.46 5.69
N VAL A 37 2.41 2.30 4.68
CA VAL A 37 2.41 1.88 3.27
C VAL A 37 3.86 1.72 2.79
N GLU A 38 4.28 0.48 2.55
CA GLU A 38 5.62 0.15 2.08
C GLU A 38 5.59 -0.56 0.72
N ILE A 39 5.94 0.17 -0.35
CA ILE A 39 5.96 -0.34 -1.72
C ILE A 39 7.38 -0.23 -2.28
N PHE A 40 7.94 -1.38 -2.63
CA PHE A 40 9.16 -1.46 -3.42
C PHE A 40 8.77 -1.73 -4.87
N ASN A 41 9.00 -0.74 -5.72
CA ASN A 41 8.59 -0.73 -7.12
C ASN A 41 9.44 0.28 -7.90
N GLU A 42 10.20 -0.20 -8.88
CA GLU A 42 11.14 0.63 -9.66
C GLU A 42 10.42 1.68 -10.52
N ASP A 43 9.24 1.34 -11.06
CA ASP A 43 8.44 2.27 -11.87
C ASP A 43 7.90 3.43 -11.01
N LEU A 44 7.53 3.16 -9.75
CA LEU A 44 7.12 4.22 -8.83
C LEU A 44 8.30 5.10 -8.39
N TRP A 45 9.47 4.50 -8.14
CA TRP A 45 10.66 5.25 -7.75
C TRP A 45 11.19 6.16 -8.87
N ALA A 46 10.92 5.82 -10.14
CA ALA A 46 11.27 6.64 -11.28
C ALA A 46 10.38 7.89 -11.47
N ARG A 47 9.24 7.98 -10.75
CA ARG A 47 8.27 9.09 -10.84
C ARG A 47 8.58 10.20 -9.82
N ASP A 48 7.92 11.35 -9.96
CA ASP A 48 7.99 12.41 -8.95
C ASP A 48 7.40 11.92 -7.61
N GLY A 49 8.20 12.00 -6.55
CA GLY A 49 7.84 11.47 -5.24
C GLY A 49 6.66 12.18 -4.57
N ARG A 50 6.40 13.46 -4.88
CA ARG A 50 5.24 14.18 -4.31
C ARG A 50 3.95 13.70 -4.94
N GLU A 51 3.95 13.49 -6.25
CA GLU A 51 2.80 12.91 -6.95
C GLU A 51 2.55 11.47 -6.47
N VAL A 52 3.61 10.64 -6.35
CA VAL A 52 3.47 9.27 -5.82
C VAL A 52 2.92 9.27 -4.40
N LEU A 53 3.40 10.16 -3.52
CA LEU A 53 2.91 10.25 -2.15
C LEU A 53 1.43 10.68 -2.10
N LYS A 54 1.06 11.71 -2.86
CA LYS A 54 -0.32 12.19 -2.93
C LYS A 54 -1.27 11.09 -3.40
N GLU A 55 -0.95 10.46 -4.52
CA GLU A 55 -1.75 9.36 -5.05
C GLU A 55 -1.82 8.16 -4.09
N THR A 56 -0.73 7.86 -3.37
CA THR A 56 -0.71 6.79 -2.37
C THR A 56 -1.66 7.08 -1.21
N ALA A 57 -1.71 8.33 -0.75
CA ALA A 57 -2.64 8.75 0.30
C ALA A 57 -4.11 8.67 -0.18
N GLU A 58 -4.38 9.06 -1.42
CA GLU A 58 -5.72 8.95 -2.03
C GLU A 58 -6.17 7.48 -2.13
N LEU A 59 -5.31 6.61 -2.68
CA LEU A 59 -5.59 5.17 -2.78
C LEU A 59 -5.69 4.49 -1.41
N PHE A 60 -4.96 4.97 -0.41
CA PHE A 60 -5.08 4.47 0.95
C PHE A 60 -6.49 4.72 1.49
N LEU A 61 -7.04 5.93 1.34
CA LEU A 61 -8.40 6.25 1.77
C LEU A 61 -9.44 5.42 1.00
N GLU A 62 -9.21 5.18 -0.30
CA GLU A 62 -10.12 4.39 -1.13
C GLU A 62 -10.14 2.90 -0.75
N HIS A 63 -8.96 2.28 -0.57
CA HIS A 63 -8.86 0.82 -0.48
C HIS A 63 -8.60 0.27 0.92
N ALA A 64 -8.13 1.08 1.88
CA ALA A 64 -7.74 0.61 3.20
C ALA A 64 -8.38 1.42 4.35
N GLY A 65 -8.47 2.74 4.19
CA GLY A 65 -8.97 3.68 5.19
C GLY A 65 -10.50 3.71 5.28
N GLY A 66 -11.01 3.74 6.51
CA GLY A 66 -12.40 4.01 6.86
C GLY A 66 -12.43 4.87 8.11
#